data_AF-A0A9J6FFR0-F1
#
_entry.id   AF-A0A9J6FFR0-F1
#
_cell.length_a   1.000
_cell.length_b   1.000
_cell.length_c   1.000
_cell.angle_alpha   90.00
_cell.angle_beta   90.00
_cell.angle_gamma   90.00
#
_symmetry.space_group_name_H-M   'P 1'
#
loop_
_entity.id
_entity.type
_entity.pdbx_description
1 polymer ?
#
loop_
_entity_poly.entity_id
_entity_poly.type
_entity_poly.pdbx_seq_one_letter_code
_entity_poly.pdbx_strand_id
1 'polypeptide(L)'
;MSGQLGVAKTWKVLKAMMEPTATRTEHANRLARLVHQYPGTDQELIDDLKAKYLQTDRRGKGASRSPSPPSLRTAYREILLEQRLGRRRFPAPHPSLTRLEEVLLRQLHTNTLPIPATLHKYYPDIYPTPQCPHCDQTGDLLHTMWHCTQNPNMKNITPNNRSTTQWEATLLNPHPACQKWLADRAERATRRPLAAPD
;
A
#
# COMPACT_ATOMS: atom_id res chain seq x y z
N MET A 1 -16.13 -5.00 -1.59
CA MET A 1 -17.01 -5.73 -2.52
C MET A 1 -17.21 -7.12 -1.94
N SER A 2 -18.30 -7.30 -1.21
CA SER A 2 -18.72 -8.58 -0.67
C SER A 2 -19.26 -9.40 -1.85
N GLY A 3 -18.38 -10.14 -2.51
CA GLY A 3 -18.75 -11.02 -3.62
C GLY A 3 -19.55 -12.19 -3.08
N GLN A 4 -20.85 -12.03 -2.94
CA GLN A 4 -21.77 -13.15 -2.78
C GLN A 4 -21.58 -14.08 -4.00
N LEU A 5 -20.89 -15.20 -3.79
CA LEU A 5 -20.73 -16.31 -4.73
C LEU A 5 -22.05 -17.10 -4.90
N GLY A 6 -23.17 -16.38 -4.92
CA GLY A 6 -24.53 -16.92 -4.92
C GLY A 6 -25.21 -16.80 -6.28
N VAL A 7 -24.49 -16.93 -7.40
CA VAL A 7 -25.09 -16.81 -8.72
C VAL A 7 -24.86 -18.07 -9.54
N ALA A 8 -25.94 -18.62 -10.09
CA ALA A 8 -25.93 -19.78 -11.00
C ALA A 8 -24.96 -19.61 -12.19
N LYS A 9 -24.65 -18.36 -12.56
CA LYS A 9 -23.68 -18.02 -13.61
C LYS A 9 -22.25 -18.39 -13.23
N THR A 10 -21.83 -18.22 -11.97
CA THR A 10 -20.47 -18.54 -11.48
C THR A 10 -20.22 -20.05 -11.49
N TRP A 11 -21.21 -20.83 -11.07
CA TRP A 11 -21.16 -22.29 -11.14
C TRP A 11 -21.08 -22.82 -12.58
N LYS A 12 -21.67 -22.12 -13.55
CA LYS A 12 -21.57 -22.48 -14.96
C LYS A 12 -20.15 -22.29 -15.49
N VAL A 13 -19.48 -21.20 -15.10
CA VAL A 13 -18.09 -20.90 -15.48
C VAL A 13 -17.13 -21.92 -14.87
N LEU A 14 -17.27 -22.22 -13.58
CA LEU A 14 -16.38 -23.15 -12.89
C LEU A 14 -16.46 -24.57 -13.49
N LYS A 15 -17.66 -25.03 -13.86
CA LYS A 15 -17.85 -26.32 -14.54
C LYS A 15 -17.18 -26.35 -15.91
N ALA A 16 -17.33 -25.29 -16.70
CA ALA A 16 -16.69 -25.16 -18.00
C ALA A 16 -15.15 -25.10 -17.90
N MET A 17 -14.60 -24.59 -16.79
CA MET A 17 -13.16 -24.62 -16.54
C MET A 17 -12.63 -26.01 -16.15
N MET A 18 -13.45 -26.83 -15.49
CA MET A 18 -13.07 -28.17 -15.07
C MET A 18 -13.17 -29.19 -16.23
N GLU A 19 -14.21 -29.12 -17.05
CA GLU A 19 -14.34 -29.91 -18.27
C GLU A 19 -15.00 -29.06 -19.38
N PRO A 20 -14.23 -28.44 -20.28
CA PRO A 20 -14.75 -27.46 -21.25
C PRO A 20 -15.63 -28.08 -22.33
N THR A 21 -15.55 -29.40 -22.52
CA THR A 21 -16.27 -30.15 -23.55
C THR A 21 -17.57 -30.77 -23.04
N ALA A 22 -17.77 -30.86 -21.72
CA ALA A 22 -18.93 -31.51 -21.13
C ALA A 22 -20.10 -30.53 -21.00
N THR A 23 -21.26 -30.95 -21.47
CA THR A 23 -22.49 -30.18 -21.35
C THR A 23 -23.04 -30.24 -19.92
N ARG A 24 -23.89 -29.27 -19.56
CA ARG A 24 -24.56 -29.24 -18.24
C ARG A 24 -25.29 -30.56 -17.92
N THR A 25 -25.90 -31.17 -18.93
CA THR A 25 -26.66 -32.42 -18.81
C THR A 25 -25.74 -33.61 -18.56
N GLU A 26 -24.61 -33.70 -19.26
CA GLU A 26 -23.61 -34.75 -19.05
C GLU A 26 -23.00 -34.69 -17.64
N HIS A 27 -22.70 -33.49 -17.16
CA HIS A 27 -22.25 -33.29 -15.78
C HIS A 27 -23.29 -33.74 -14.75
N ALA A 28 -24.58 -33.41 -14.96
CA ALA A 28 -25.64 -33.84 -14.06
C ALA A 28 -25.80 -35.37 -14.06
N ASN A 29 -25.77 -36.01 -15.23
CA ASN A 29 -25.85 -37.46 -15.37
C ASN A 29 -24.62 -38.19 -14.79
N ARG A 30 -23.45 -37.56 -14.87
CA ARG A 30 -22.22 -38.09 -14.27
C ARG A 30 -22.24 -37.97 -12.75
N LEU A 31 -22.67 -36.84 -12.22
CA LEU A 31 -22.87 -36.65 -10.78
C LEU A 31 -23.91 -37.64 -10.25
N ALA A 32 -25.04 -37.81 -10.93
CA ALA A 32 -26.06 -38.79 -10.56
C ALA A 32 -25.49 -40.22 -10.57
N ARG A 33 -24.68 -40.58 -11.57
CA ARG A 33 -23.99 -41.88 -11.61
C ARG A 33 -23.02 -42.07 -10.45
N LEU A 34 -22.22 -41.06 -10.13
CA LEU A 34 -21.25 -41.11 -9.02
C LEU A 34 -21.95 -41.22 -7.66
N VAL A 35 -23.07 -40.51 -7.49
CA VAL A 35 -23.90 -40.60 -6.27
C VAL A 35 -24.52 -42.00 -6.16
N HIS A 36 -25.09 -42.54 -7.25
CA HIS A 36 -25.67 -43.89 -7.25
C HIS A 36 -24.66 -45.02 -7.12
N GLN A 37 -23.42 -44.82 -7.57
CA GLN A 37 -22.34 -45.81 -7.44
C GLN A 37 -21.77 -45.87 -6.01
N TYR A 38 -22.09 -44.88 -5.17
CA TYR A 38 -21.65 -44.86 -3.79
C TYR A 38 -22.45 -45.88 -2.95
N PRO A 39 -21.79 -46.77 -2.19
CA PRO A 39 -22.45 -47.88 -1.49
C PRO A 39 -23.20 -47.48 -0.21
N GLY A 40 -23.25 -46.18 0.13
CA GLY A 40 -23.87 -45.66 1.36
C GLY A 40 -24.96 -44.62 1.10
N THR A 41 -25.41 -43.98 2.16
CA THR A 41 -26.43 -42.91 2.11
C THR A 41 -25.86 -41.58 1.61
N ASP A 42 -26.71 -40.70 1.10
CA ASP A 42 -26.32 -39.36 0.64
C ASP A 42 -25.57 -38.56 1.73
N GLN A 43 -25.91 -38.75 3.00
CA GLN A 43 -25.24 -38.09 4.13
C GLN A 43 -23.84 -38.66 4.37
N GLU A 44 -23.66 -39.97 4.29
CA GLU A 44 -22.35 -40.62 4.41
C GLU A 44 -21.41 -40.18 3.28
N LEU A 45 -21.94 -40.07 2.04
CA LEU A 45 -21.18 -39.53 0.91
C LEU A 45 -20.71 -38.10 1.16
N ILE A 46 -21.61 -37.24 1.66
CA ILE A 46 -21.27 -35.85 1.95
C ILE A 46 -20.21 -35.77 3.06
N ASP A 47 -20.32 -36.60 4.09
CA ASP A 47 -19.38 -36.61 5.21
C ASP A 47 -18.02 -37.19 4.82
N ASP A 48 -17.96 -38.21 3.97
CA ASP A 48 -16.71 -38.72 3.39
C ASP A 48 -16.04 -37.68 2.49
N LEU A 49 -16.81 -36.96 1.67
CA LEU A 49 -16.28 -35.88 0.83
C LEU A 49 -15.74 -34.72 1.68
N LYS A 50 -16.45 -34.34 2.75
CA LYS A 50 -15.97 -33.34 3.72
C LYS A 50 -14.68 -33.80 4.41
N ALA A 51 -14.63 -35.05 4.86
CA ALA A 51 -13.45 -35.61 5.52
C ALA A 51 -12.24 -35.64 4.58
N LYS A 52 -12.45 -36.05 3.32
CA LYS A 52 -11.39 -36.20 2.31
C LYS A 52 -10.85 -34.88 1.78
N TYR A 53 -11.71 -33.90 1.51
CA TYR A 53 -11.31 -32.67 0.80
C TYR A 53 -11.30 -31.42 1.66
N LEU A 54 -12.11 -31.36 2.72
CA LEU A 54 -12.22 -30.17 3.56
C LEU A 54 -11.46 -30.32 4.88
N GLN A 55 -10.89 -31.50 5.16
CA GLN A 55 -10.22 -31.82 6.43
C GLN A 55 -10.95 -31.16 7.59
N THR A 56 -12.26 -31.43 7.71
CA THR A 56 -13.05 -30.84 8.78
C THR A 56 -12.50 -31.38 10.09
N ASP A 57 -11.64 -30.57 10.71
CA ASP A 57 -10.87 -30.92 11.89
C ASP A 57 -11.74 -31.70 12.87
N ARG A 58 -11.28 -32.89 13.23
CA ARG A 58 -11.54 -33.39 14.58
C ARG A 58 -10.85 -32.43 15.54
N ARG A 59 -11.50 -31.30 15.85
CA ARG A 59 -11.15 -30.45 16.99
C ARG A 59 -11.43 -31.23 18.27
N GLY A 60 -10.54 -32.15 18.58
CA GLY A 60 -10.35 -32.66 19.92
C GLY A 60 -9.83 -31.52 20.79
N LYS A 61 -10.53 -31.27 21.90
CA LYS A 61 -10.03 -30.45 23.00
C LYS A 61 -8.65 -31.00 23.44
N GLY A 62 -7.60 -30.19 23.36
CA GLY A 62 -6.29 -30.58 23.89
C GLY A 62 -5.18 -29.61 23.47
N ALA A 63 -4.64 -28.90 24.46
CA ALA A 63 -3.51 -27.97 24.42
C ALA A 63 -2.33 -28.33 23.49
N SER A 64 -1.86 -27.37 22.68
CA SER A 64 -0.59 -26.64 22.89
C SER A 64 -0.43 -25.56 21.82
N ARG A 65 0.03 -24.36 22.22
CA ARG A 65 0.40 -23.30 21.28
C ARG A 65 1.80 -23.62 20.73
N SER A 66 1.85 -24.35 19.62
CA SER A 66 3.01 -24.34 18.71
C SER A 66 2.84 -23.24 17.65
N PRO A 67 3.93 -22.68 17.13
CA PRO A 67 3.87 -21.51 16.25
C PRO A 67 3.13 -21.88 14.98
N SER A 68 2.14 -21.07 14.63
CA SER A 68 1.36 -21.22 13.41
C SER A 68 2.29 -21.47 12.21
N PRO A 69 2.07 -22.53 11.41
CA PRO A 69 2.71 -22.65 10.10
C PRO A 69 2.43 -21.37 9.30
N PRO A 70 3.35 -20.92 8.42
CA PRO A 70 3.06 -19.77 7.57
C PRO A 70 1.81 -20.09 6.77
N SER A 71 0.70 -19.43 7.08
CA SER A 71 -0.54 -19.58 6.33
C SER A 71 -0.21 -19.31 4.88
N LEU A 72 -0.28 -20.33 4.02
CA LEU A 72 -0.24 -20.13 2.57
C LEU A 72 -1.32 -19.09 2.27
N ARG A 73 -0.89 -17.88 1.87
CA ARG A 73 -1.79 -16.73 1.68
C ARG A 73 -2.72 -17.04 0.51
N THR A 74 -3.92 -17.50 0.84
CA THR A 74 -4.87 -18.06 -0.13
C THR A 74 -5.95 -17.06 -0.51
N ALA A 75 -6.23 -16.07 0.36
CA ALA A 75 -7.18 -15.03 0.05
C ALA A 75 -6.59 -14.02 -0.95
N TYR A 76 -7.25 -13.85 -2.11
CA TYR A 76 -6.86 -12.89 -3.15
C TYR A 76 -6.57 -11.48 -2.61
N ARG A 77 -7.36 -11.01 -1.63
CA ARG A 77 -7.15 -9.71 -0.97
C ARG A 77 -5.79 -9.62 -0.27
N GLU A 78 -5.35 -10.67 0.41
CA GLU A 78 -4.09 -10.70 1.14
C GLU A 78 -2.90 -10.64 0.18
N ILE A 79 -2.99 -11.38 -0.93
CA ILE A 79 -2.00 -11.35 -2.02
C ILE A 79 -1.89 -9.92 -2.59
N LEU A 80 -3.03 -9.30 -2.93
CA LEU A 80 -3.02 -7.92 -3.44
C LEU A 80 -2.49 -6.91 -2.42
N LEU A 81 -2.84 -7.06 -1.13
CA LEU A 81 -2.35 -6.18 -0.07
C LEU A 81 -0.84 -6.31 0.10
N GLU A 82 -0.31 -7.53 0.12
CA GLU A 82 1.14 -7.76 0.19
C GLU A 82 1.85 -7.16 -1.03
N GLN A 83 1.35 -7.42 -2.24
CA GLN A 83 1.88 -6.85 -3.47
C GLN A 83 1.86 -5.31 -3.45
N ARG A 84 0.78 -4.72 -2.92
CA ARG A 84 0.64 -3.26 -2.77
C ARG A 84 1.61 -2.70 -1.73
N LEU A 85 1.76 -3.38 -0.58
CA LEU A 85 2.65 -2.96 0.50
C LEU A 85 4.13 -3.21 0.16
N GLY A 86 4.45 -4.25 -0.60
CA GLY A 86 5.81 -4.54 -1.05
C GLY A 86 6.33 -3.52 -2.07
N ARG A 87 5.45 -2.93 -2.88
CA ARG A 87 5.79 -1.82 -3.79
C ARG A 87 5.88 -0.46 -3.11
N ARG A 88 5.61 -0.40 -1.81
CA ARG A 88 5.56 0.86 -1.06
C ARG A 88 6.97 1.23 -0.57
N ARG A 89 7.53 2.32 -1.10
CA ARG A 89 8.83 2.85 -0.64
C ARG A 89 8.72 3.66 0.66
N PHE A 90 7.73 4.54 0.76
CA PHE A 90 7.60 5.48 1.89
C PHE A 90 6.51 5.05 2.89
N PRO A 91 6.64 5.36 4.19
CA PRO A 91 5.69 4.95 5.22
C PRO A 91 4.28 5.54 5.01
N ALA A 92 3.30 5.09 5.81
CA ALA A 92 1.98 5.70 5.83
C ALA A 92 2.03 7.00 6.60
N PRO A 93 1.27 8.02 6.17
CA PRO A 93 0.92 9.09 7.08
C PRO A 93 0.33 8.47 8.34
N HIS A 94 0.91 8.82 9.48
CA HIS A 94 0.44 8.39 10.78
C HIS A 94 -0.92 9.04 11.06
N PRO A 95 -1.87 8.34 11.71
CA PRO A 95 -3.23 8.84 11.95
C PRO A 95 -3.33 10.11 12.81
N SER A 96 -2.22 10.55 13.42
CA SER A 96 -2.17 11.78 14.23
C SER A 96 -1.83 13.03 13.43
N LEU A 97 -1.59 12.90 12.12
CA LEU A 97 -1.34 14.03 11.23
C LEU A 97 -2.67 14.70 10.84
N THR A 98 -2.63 16.01 10.69
CA THR A 98 -3.74 16.76 10.08
C THR A 98 -3.80 16.48 8.59
N ARG A 99 -4.95 16.77 7.96
CA ARG A 99 -5.13 16.55 6.52
C ARG A 99 -4.09 17.31 5.67
N LEU A 100 -3.73 18.53 6.10
CA LEU A 100 -2.71 19.34 5.44
C LEU A 100 -1.34 18.66 5.56
N GLU A 101 -0.96 18.24 6.78
CA GLU A 101 0.31 17.55 7.02
C GLU A 101 0.43 16.26 6.20
N GLU A 102 -0.65 15.48 6.08
CA GLU A 102 -0.68 14.29 5.22
C GLU A 102 -0.38 14.62 3.75
N VAL A 103 -0.98 15.70 3.22
CA VAL A 103 -0.78 16.14 1.83
C VAL A 103 0.66 16.58 1.62
N LEU A 104 1.19 17.43 2.50
CA LEU A 104 2.58 17.89 2.41
C LEU A 104 3.58 16.73 2.50
N LEU A 105 3.35 15.79 3.43
CA LEU A 105 4.20 14.61 3.55
C LEU A 105 4.16 13.75 2.27
N ARG A 106 2.99 13.61 1.64
CA ARG A 106 2.87 12.90 0.36
C ARG A 106 3.62 13.63 -0.76
N GLN A 107 3.50 14.95 -0.84
CA GLN A 107 4.23 15.76 -1.82
C GLN A 107 5.75 15.71 -1.62
N LEU A 108 6.23 15.64 -0.37
CA LEU A 108 7.64 15.39 -0.06
C LEU A 108 8.07 14.02 -0.60
N HIS A 109 7.32 12.96 -0.30
CA HIS A 109 7.62 11.61 -0.77
C HIS A 109 7.65 11.49 -2.30
N THR A 110 6.82 12.25 -3.01
CA THR A 110 6.77 12.24 -4.47
C THR A 110 7.64 13.31 -5.13
N ASN A 111 8.34 14.14 -4.34
CA ASN A 111 9.12 15.27 -4.82
C ASN A 111 8.30 16.24 -5.71
N THR A 112 7.05 16.52 -5.31
CA THR A 112 6.11 17.39 -6.03
C THR A 112 5.71 18.62 -5.22
N LEU A 113 6.51 18.99 -4.22
CA LEU A 113 6.25 20.15 -3.39
C LEU A 113 6.44 21.45 -4.23
N PRO A 114 5.63 22.50 -4.02
CA PRO A 114 5.79 23.78 -4.72
C PRO A 114 6.97 24.59 -4.15
N ILE A 115 8.17 24.27 -4.62
CA ILE A 115 9.46 24.92 -4.29
C ILE A 115 10.05 25.58 -5.55
N PRO A 116 11.06 26.48 -5.44
CA PRO A 116 11.58 27.24 -6.58
C PRO A 116 11.88 26.40 -7.84
N ALA A 117 12.62 25.30 -7.71
CA ALA A 117 12.96 24.46 -8.86
C ALA A 117 11.73 23.81 -9.52
N THR A 118 10.77 23.36 -8.70
CA THR A 118 9.53 22.74 -9.19
C THR A 118 8.62 23.76 -9.86
N LEU A 119 8.52 24.96 -9.29
CA LEU A 119 7.66 26.02 -9.79
C LEU A 119 8.22 26.67 -11.06
N HIS A 120 9.53 26.90 -11.12
CA HIS A 120 10.19 27.30 -12.36
C HIS A 120 9.97 26.27 -13.48
N LYS A 121 10.01 24.98 -13.15
CA LYS A 121 9.74 23.90 -14.12
C LYS A 121 8.29 23.89 -14.63
N TYR A 122 7.31 24.25 -13.80
CA TYR A 122 5.89 24.24 -14.19
C TYR A 122 5.41 25.56 -14.80
N TYR A 123 5.91 26.69 -14.31
CA TYR A 123 5.48 28.04 -14.68
C TYR A 123 6.70 28.97 -14.82
N PRO A 124 7.53 28.76 -15.86
CA PRO A 124 8.76 29.54 -16.03
C PRO A 124 8.50 31.04 -16.25
N ASP A 125 7.35 31.41 -16.81
CA ASP A 125 6.98 32.81 -17.05
C ASP A 125 6.72 33.59 -15.76
N ILE A 126 6.16 32.92 -14.74
CA ILE A 126 5.80 33.52 -13.44
C ILE A 126 6.97 33.38 -12.45
N TYR A 127 7.69 32.25 -12.54
CA TYR A 127 8.84 31.95 -11.69
C TYR A 127 10.10 31.79 -12.55
N PRO A 128 10.75 32.90 -12.96
CA PRO A 128 11.86 32.87 -13.90
C PRO A 128 13.14 32.26 -13.31
N THR A 129 13.29 32.22 -11.99
CA THR A 129 14.49 31.69 -11.33
C THR A 129 14.20 30.43 -10.50
N PRO A 130 14.99 29.36 -10.65
CA PRO A 130 14.91 28.16 -9.82
C PRO A 130 15.76 28.29 -8.54
N GLN A 131 16.20 29.49 -8.17
CA GLN A 131 17.17 29.71 -7.10
C GLN A 131 16.51 29.69 -5.72
N CYS A 132 17.29 29.30 -4.71
CA CYS A 132 16.85 29.31 -3.33
C CYS A 132 16.72 30.76 -2.82
N PRO A 133 15.64 31.12 -2.09
CA PRO A 133 15.43 32.49 -1.61
C PRO A 133 16.28 32.84 -0.36
N HIS A 134 17.28 32.03 -0.04
CA HIS A 134 18.17 32.20 1.10
C HIS A 134 19.66 32.14 0.72
N CYS A 135 19.98 31.56 -0.44
CA CYS A 135 21.35 31.49 -0.96
C CYS A 135 21.32 31.24 -2.46
N ASP A 136 22.45 31.45 -3.14
CA ASP A 136 22.51 31.42 -4.61
C ASP A 136 22.53 30.01 -5.24
N GLN A 137 22.24 28.97 -4.46
CA GLN A 137 22.12 27.60 -4.96
C GLN A 137 20.74 27.34 -5.57
N THR A 138 20.62 26.29 -6.38
CA THR A 138 19.32 25.83 -6.91
C THR A 138 18.40 25.40 -5.77
N GLY A 139 17.19 25.95 -5.73
CA GLY A 139 16.14 25.65 -4.76
C GLY A 139 15.43 24.34 -5.05
N ASP A 140 16.19 23.24 -5.16
CA ASP A 140 15.64 21.89 -5.23
C ASP A 140 15.13 21.43 -3.85
N LEU A 141 14.43 20.29 -3.81
CA LEU A 141 13.77 19.82 -2.58
C LEU A 141 14.79 19.55 -1.48
N LEU A 142 15.87 18.87 -1.82
CA LEU A 142 16.90 18.47 -0.88
C LEU A 142 17.63 19.71 -0.32
N HIS A 143 17.97 20.68 -1.16
CA HIS A 143 18.61 21.90 -0.74
C HIS A 143 17.68 22.74 0.16
N THR A 144 16.45 22.98 -0.30
CA THR A 144 15.49 23.85 0.40
C THR A 144 15.10 23.26 1.76
N MET A 145 14.92 21.94 1.83
CA MET A 145 14.50 21.24 3.05
C MET A 145 15.65 20.82 3.96
N TRP A 146 16.84 20.50 3.44
CA TRP A 146 17.87 19.82 4.23
C TRP A 146 19.25 20.48 4.18
N HIS A 147 19.77 20.85 3.01
CA HIS A 147 21.17 21.31 2.89
C HIS A 147 21.39 22.82 3.16
N CYS A 148 20.51 23.72 2.71
CA CYS A 148 20.64 25.18 2.86
C CYS A 148 21.04 25.66 4.29
N THR A 149 22.27 26.13 4.44
CA THR A 149 22.79 26.67 5.73
C THR A 149 22.23 28.03 6.08
N GLN A 150 21.84 28.80 5.06
CA GLN A 150 21.32 30.17 5.22
C GLN A 150 19.81 30.23 5.50
N ASN A 151 19.11 29.10 5.45
CA ASN A 151 17.69 29.06 5.75
C ASN A 151 17.47 29.14 7.29
N PRO A 152 16.80 30.19 7.80
CA PRO A 152 16.60 30.38 9.24
C PRO A 152 15.76 29.29 9.88
N ASN A 153 14.98 28.53 9.10
CA ASN A 153 14.23 27.35 9.57
C ASN A 153 15.12 26.08 9.70
N MET A 154 16.43 26.19 9.40
CA MET A 154 17.41 25.09 9.48
C MET A 154 18.39 25.20 10.65
N LYS A 155 18.19 26.14 11.58
CA LYS A 155 19.12 26.40 12.70
C LYS A 155 19.34 25.20 13.63
N ASN A 156 18.40 24.26 13.69
CA ASN A 156 18.45 23.11 14.61
C ASN A 156 19.05 21.84 14.01
N ILE A 157 19.54 21.87 12.76
CA ILE A 157 20.21 20.70 12.14
C ILE A 157 21.73 20.93 12.19
N THR A 158 22.41 20.09 12.96
CA THR A 158 23.88 20.10 13.06
C THR A 158 24.51 19.82 11.69
N PRO A 159 25.67 20.43 11.36
CA PRO A 159 26.31 20.27 10.05
C PRO A 159 26.60 18.81 9.66
N ASN A 160 26.91 17.96 10.63
CA ASN A 160 27.15 16.52 10.44
C ASN A 160 25.89 15.69 10.14
N ASN A 161 24.69 16.29 10.28
CA ASN A 161 23.41 15.65 10.01
C ASN A 161 22.80 16.11 8.65
N ARG A 162 23.58 16.77 7.80
CA ARG A 162 23.14 17.29 6.49
C ARG A 162 23.53 16.39 5.32
N SER A 163 23.62 15.08 5.51
CA SER A 163 23.86 14.17 4.39
C SER A 163 22.57 13.81 3.67
N THR A 164 22.66 13.51 2.36
CA THR A 164 21.55 12.95 1.57
C THR A 164 21.04 11.65 2.16
N THR A 165 21.92 10.80 2.68
CA THR A 165 21.56 9.51 3.29
C THR A 165 20.73 9.69 4.57
N GLN A 166 21.04 10.68 5.39
CA GLN A 166 20.27 11.01 6.60
C GLN A 166 18.92 11.62 6.25
N TRP A 167 18.84 12.45 5.20
CA TRP A 167 17.56 12.93 4.68
C TRP A 167 16.65 11.77 4.24
N GLU A 168 17.18 10.84 3.45
CA GLU A 168 16.44 9.66 3.00
C GLU A 168 16.00 8.79 4.19
N ALA A 169 16.88 8.56 5.17
CA ALA A 169 16.54 7.84 6.39
C ALA A 169 15.41 8.55 7.17
N THR A 170 15.41 9.88 7.20
CA THR A 170 14.37 10.69 7.85
C THR A 170 13.03 10.54 7.11
N LEU A 171 13.02 10.57 5.77
CA LEU A 171 11.81 10.35 4.97
C LEU A 171 11.23 8.94 5.13
N LEU A 172 12.08 7.94 5.40
CA LEU A 172 11.65 6.56 5.60
C LEU A 172 11.16 6.27 7.02
N ASN A 173 11.38 7.19 7.97
CA ASN A 173 11.04 6.97 9.37
C ASN A 173 9.51 7.06 9.60
N PRO A 174 8.85 5.98 10.06
CA PRO A 174 7.39 5.98 10.29
C PRO A 174 6.96 6.70 11.57
N HIS A 175 7.90 7.15 12.42
CA HIS A 175 7.60 7.72 13.71
C HIS A 175 6.78 9.03 13.58
N PRO A 176 5.68 9.20 14.35
CA PRO A 176 4.77 10.34 14.20
C PRO A 176 5.45 11.70 14.37
N ALA A 177 6.41 11.81 15.30
CA ALA A 177 7.14 13.06 15.50
C ALA A 177 8.00 13.44 14.28
N CYS A 178 8.60 12.44 13.60
CA CYS A 178 9.41 12.68 12.41
C CYS A 178 8.52 13.13 11.25
N GLN A 179 7.38 12.49 11.05
CA GLN A 179 6.43 12.87 10.00
C GLN A 179 5.84 14.27 10.21
N LYS A 180 5.50 14.63 11.45
CA LYS A 180 5.04 15.98 11.79
C LYS A 180 6.13 17.03 11.56
N TRP A 181 7.35 16.74 11.97
CA TRP A 181 8.49 17.63 11.75
C TRP A 181 8.74 17.86 10.25
N LEU A 182 8.66 16.80 9.42
CA LEU A 182 8.77 16.92 7.96
C LEU A 182 7.64 17.76 7.36
N ALA A 183 6.40 17.56 7.82
CA ALA A 183 5.25 18.29 7.34
C ALA A 183 5.28 19.78 7.70
N ASP A 184 5.57 20.13 8.96
CA ASP A 184 5.74 21.54 9.41
C ASP A 184 6.84 22.24 8.59
N ARG A 185 7.93 21.52 8.29
CA ARG A 185 9.02 22.04 7.48
C ARG A 185 8.62 22.30 6.04
N ALA A 186 7.91 21.36 5.42
CA ALA A 186 7.34 21.53 4.09
C ALA A 186 6.35 22.70 4.05
N GLU A 187 5.54 22.87 5.10
CA GLU A 187 4.61 24.00 5.19
C GLU A 187 5.39 25.32 5.20
N ARG A 188 6.42 25.45 6.03
CA ARG A 188 7.24 26.68 6.10
C ARG A 188 7.91 27.03 4.77
N ALA A 189 8.37 26.02 4.05
CA ALA A 189 9.03 26.21 2.76
C ALA A 189 8.07 26.61 1.64
N THR A 190 6.80 26.19 1.72
CA THR A 190 5.76 26.49 0.71
C THR A 190 4.95 27.75 1.05
N ARG A 191 4.79 28.04 2.34
CA ARG A 191 4.03 29.19 2.85
C ARG A 191 4.79 30.51 2.74
N ARG A 192 6.12 30.48 2.61
CA ARG A 192 6.86 31.68 2.23
C ARG A 192 6.37 32.04 0.82
N PRO A 193 5.79 33.23 0.61
CA PRO A 193 5.46 33.65 -0.74
C PRO A 193 6.77 33.65 -1.50
N LEU A 194 6.88 32.75 -2.46
CA LEU A 194 7.75 32.97 -3.60
C LEU A 194 7.18 34.23 -4.21
N ALA A 195 7.75 35.37 -3.81
CA ALA A 195 7.31 36.67 -4.25
C ALA A 195 7.19 36.56 -5.77
N ALA A 196 5.96 36.68 -6.27
CA ALA A 196 5.78 36.92 -7.68
C ALA A 196 6.59 38.21 -7.97
N PRO A 197 7.38 38.25 -9.05
CA PRO A 197 7.97 39.52 -9.44
C PRO A 197 6.84 40.53 -9.62
N ASP A 198 6.97 41.70 -9.00
CA ASP A 198 6.07 42.85 -9.20
C ASP A 198 5.98 43.24 -10.69
#